data_AF-A0A661XTU8-F1
#
_entry.id   AF-A0A661XTU8-F1
#
_cell.length_a   1.000
_cell.length_b   1.000
_cell.length_c   1.000
_cell.angle_alpha   90.00
_cell.angle_beta   90.00
_cell.angle_gamma   90.00
#
_symmetry.space_group_name_H-M   'P 1'
#
loop_
_entity.id
_entity.type
_entity.pdbx_description
1 polymer ?
#
loop_
_entity_poly.entity_id
_entity_poly.type
_entity_poly.pdbx_seq_one_letter_code
_entity_poly.pdbx_strand_id
1 'polypeptide(L)'
;MAIDRNSNAFTFGFAVALVIIVGSTLAILVTFLRPYQEKNDRDKKMISILGAVNVEANRQNAQELYDQYITDSYVINAKGKVIESDIPAFDIDKKKEYKDKTIAVEDRIFPVFIADRDGESYYIMTMAGAGLWGPIWG
;
A
#
# COMPACT_ATOMS: atom_id res chain seq x y z
N MET A 1 43.13 25.81 21.72
CA MET A 1 42.96 26.23 20.31
C MET A 1 41.47 26.25 20.01
N ALA A 2 40.92 27.38 19.57
CA ALA A 2 39.54 27.45 19.13
C ALA A 2 39.42 26.73 17.78
N ILE A 3 38.42 25.85 17.63
CA ILE A 3 38.06 25.28 16.33
C ILE A 3 37.54 26.42 15.46
N ASP A 4 38.16 26.65 14.30
CA ASP A 4 37.67 27.60 13.31
C ASP A 4 36.42 27.03 12.64
N ARG A 5 35.27 27.58 13.02
CA ARG A 5 33.95 27.17 12.52
C ARG A 5 33.66 27.64 11.09
N ASN A 6 34.48 28.55 10.55
CA ASN A 6 34.38 29.03 9.17
C ASN A 6 35.33 28.27 8.22
N SER A 7 36.13 27.34 8.75
CA SER A 7 37.00 26.51 7.93
C SER A 7 36.20 25.52 7.08
N ASN A 8 36.60 25.38 5.81
CA ASN A 8 36.02 24.39 4.91
C ASN A 8 36.09 22.97 5.51
N ALA A 9 37.20 22.63 6.19
CA ALA A 9 37.36 21.31 6.82
C ALA A 9 36.33 21.07 7.93
N PHE A 10 36.01 22.10 8.72
CA PHE A 10 34.98 22.02 9.75
C PHE A 10 33.59 21.82 9.13
N THR A 11 33.26 22.60 8.10
CA THR A 11 31.98 22.49 7.38
C THR A 11 31.79 21.11 6.76
N PHE A 12 32.79 20.57 6.07
CA PHE A 12 32.73 19.24 5.48
C PHE A 12 32.62 18.14 6.55
N GLY A 13 33.41 18.21 7.62
CA GLY A 13 33.34 17.24 8.72
C GLY A 13 32.00 17.25 9.45
N PHE A 14 31.45 18.44 9.71
CA PHE A 14 30.13 18.62 10.30
C PHE A 14 29.03 18.05 9.40
N ALA A 15 29.06 18.35 8.09
CA ALA A 15 28.08 17.84 7.14
C ALA A 15 28.11 16.31 7.06
N VAL A 16 29.30 15.70 7.02
CA VAL A 16 29.45 14.23 7.03
C VAL A 16 28.87 13.63 8.31
N ALA A 17 29.21 14.19 9.48
CA ALA A 17 28.69 13.71 10.76
C ALA A 17 27.15 13.82 10.83
N LEU A 18 26.59 14.93 10.36
CA LEU A 18 25.15 15.15 10.31
C LEU A 18 24.45 14.12 9.41
N VAL A 19 24.98 13.87 8.22
CA VAL A 19 24.42 12.87 7.29
C VAL A 19 24.47 11.47 7.91
N ILE A 20 25.58 11.09 8.56
CA ILE A 20 25.70 9.80 9.23
C ILE A 20 24.66 9.66 10.34
N ILE A 21 24.50 10.68 11.19
CA ILE A 21 23.57 10.64 12.31
C ILE A 21 22.12 10.57 11.81
N VAL A 22 21.74 11.45 10.89
CA VAL A 22 20.36 11.52 10.37
C VAL A 22 20.03 10.26 9.57
N GLY A 23 20.93 9.84 8.69
CA GLY A 23 20.74 8.66 7.84
C GLY A 23 20.61 7.38 8.66
N SER A 24 21.48 7.18 9.65
CA SER A 24 21.43 6.01 10.52
C SER A 24 20.16 5.99 11.37
N THR A 25 19.77 7.13 11.94
CA THR A 25 18.54 7.25 12.74
C THR A 25 17.31 6.92 11.92
N LEU A 26 17.19 7.49 10.72
CA LEU A 26 16.05 7.23 9.83
C LEU A 26 16.00 5.76 9.40
N ALA A 27 17.16 5.17 9.07
CA ALA A 27 17.24 3.77 8.65
C ALA A 27 16.78 2.80 9.76
N ILE A 28 17.19 3.05 11.01
CA ILE A 28 16.78 2.25 12.17
C ILE A 28 15.26 2.36 12.37
N LEU A 29 14.74 3.59 12.39
CA LEU A 29 13.31 3.82 12.60
C LEU A 29 12.46 3.17 11.52
N VAL A 30 12.83 3.30 10.25
CA VAL A 30 12.13 2.66 9.13
C VAL A 30 12.13 1.15 9.27
N THR A 31 13.26 0.55 9.62
CA THR A 31 13.37 -0.91 9.74
C THR A 31 12.50 -1.44 10.88
N PHE A 32 12.50 -0.75 12.02
CA PHE A 32 11.73 -1.16 13.19
C PHE A 32 10.22 -0.95 13.02
N LEU A 33 9.80 0.13 12.35
CA LEU A 33 8.39 0.48 12.21
C LEU A 33 7.70 -0.19 11.01
N ARG A 34 8.47 -0.67 10.02
CA ARG A 34 7.94 -1.34 8.83
C ARG A 34 6.91 -2.44 9.10
N PRO A 35 7.14 -3.43 10.00
CA PRO A 35 6.14 -4.48 10.25
C PRO A 35 4.81 -3.93 10.76
N TYR A 36 4.85 -2.87 11.57
CA TYR A 36 3.63 -2.21 12.06
C TYR A 36 2.92 -1.41 10.96
N GLN A 37 3.67 -0.79 10.05
CA GLN A 37 3.12 -0.10 8.88
C GLN A 37 2.44 -1.09 7.94
N GLU A 38 3.10 -2.19 7.60
CA GLU A 38 2.56 -3.25 6.73
C GLU A 38 1.29 -3.85 7.30
N LYS A 39 1.26 -4.15 8.62
CA LYS A 39 0.03 -4.61 9.29
C LYS A 39 -1.10 -3.59 9.16
N ASN A 40 -0.82 -2.32 9.49
CA ASN A 40 -1.84 -1.26 9.42
C ASN A 40 -2.36 -1.02 8.00
N ASP A 41 -1.51 -1.19 6.99
CA ASP A 41 -1.89 -1.05 5.58
C ASP A 41 -2.77 -2.23 5.12
N ARG A 42 -2.45 -3.47 5.54
CA ARG A 42 -3.31 -4.63 5.31
C ARG A 42 -4.68 -4.46 5.98
N ASP A 43 -4.70 -4.05 7.26
CA ASP A 43 -5.95 -3.81 7.99
C ASP A 43 -6.80 -2.72 7.31
N LYS A 44 -6.18 -1.62 6.88
CA LYS A 44 -6.88 -0.57 6.11
C LYS A 44 -7.46 -1.10 4.79
N LYS A 45 -6.73 -1.97 4.08
CA LYS A 45 -7.21 -2.57 2.83
C LYS A 45 -8.44 -3.43 3.07
N MET A 46 -8.43 -4.28 4.10
CA MET A 46 -9.59 -5.07 4.50
C MET A 46 -10.79 -4.19 4.86
N ILE A 47 -10.58 -3.15 5.68
CA ILE A 47 -11.63 -2.20 6.06
C ILE A 47 -12.21 -1.50 4.82
N SER A 48 -11.38 -1.13 3.85
CA SER A 48 -11.85 -0.50 2.59
C SER A 48 -12.72 -1.43 1.77
N ILE A 49 -12.32 -2.71 1.64
CA ILE A 49 -13.07 -3.73 0.89
C ILE A 49 -14.41 -4.00 1.58
N LEU A 50 -14.41 -4.19 2.90
CA LEU A 50 -15.64 -4.37 3.70
C LEU A 50 -16.56 -3.14 3.66
N GLY A 51 -15.97 -1.94 3.68
CA GLY A 51 -16.71 -0.69 3.56
C GLY A 51 -17.44 -0.55 2.22
N ALA A 52 -16.90 -1.09 1.13
CA ALA A 52 -17.55 -1.07 -0.19
C ALA A 52 -18.88 -1.84 -0.21
N VAL A 53 -19.04 -2.82 0.69
CA VAL A 53 -20.28 -3.59 0.88
C VAL A 53 -21.02 -3.19 2.16
N ASN A 54 -20.77 -1.99 2.70
CA ASN A 54 -21.38 -1.45 3.91
C ASN A 54 -21.23 -2.34 5.15
N VAL A 55 -20.10 -3.02 5.30
CA VAL A 55 -19.72 -3.73 6.53
C VAL A 55 -18.77 -2.84 7.32
N GLU A 56 -19.20 -2.41 8.51
CA GLU A 56 -18.38 -1.56 9.38
C GLU A 56 -17.30 -2.39 10.09
N ALA A 57 -16.04 -2.11 9.74
CA ALA A 57 -14.88 -2.77 10.33
C ALA A 57 -13.89 -1.75 10.92
N ASN A 58 -13.13 -2.21 11.90
CA ASN A 58 -12.02 -1.50 12.52
C ASN A 58 -10.78 -2.40 12.56
N ARG A 59 -9.64 -1.87 13.01
CA ARG A 59 -8.36 -2.61 12.98
C ARG A 59 -8.37 -3.86 13.88
N GLN A 60 -9.31 -3.98 14.79
CA GLN A 60 -9.41 -5.10 15.71
C GLN A 60 -10.20 -6.28 15.11
N ASN A 61 -11.20 -6.01 14.27
CA ASN A 61 -12.08 -7.04 13.70
C ASN A 61 -12.00 -7.19 12.17
N ALA A 62 -11.19 -6.36 11.49
CA ALA A 62 -11.08 -6.36 10.04
C ALA A 62 -10.78 -7.73 9.44
N GLN A 63 -9.84 -8.48 10.03
CA GLN A 63 -9.48 -9.82 9.55
C GLN A 63 -10.66 -10.80 9.66
N GLU A 64 -11.30 -10.85 10.83
CA GLU A 64 -12.42 -11.77 11.09
C GLU A 64 -13.60 -11.48 10.16
N LEU A 65 -13.97 -10.21 10.02
CA LEU A 65 -15.04 -9.80 9.11
C LEU A 65 -14.67 -10.03 7.64
N TYR A 66 -13.40 -9.81 7.27
CA TYR A 66 -12.94 -10.09 5.92
C TYR A 66 -13.10 -11.57 5.59
N ASP A 67 -12.64 -12.46 6.47
CA ASP A 67 -12.74 -13.90 6.28
C ASP A 67 -14.21 -14.40 6.31
N GLN A 68 -15.10 -13.68 7.00
CA GLN A 68 -16.53 -13.98 7.05
C GLN A 68 -17.26 -13.59 5.77
N TYR A 69 -17.03 -12.37 5.25
CA TYR A 69 -17.83 -11.80 4.18
C TYR A 69 -17.20 -11.98 2.79
N ILE A 70 -15.87 -12.03 2.69
CA ILE A 70 -15.17 -12.18 1.41
C ILE A 70 -14.94 -13.66 1.14
N THR A 71 -15.70 -14.20 0.19
CA THR A 71 -15.76 -15.63 -0.08
C THR A 71 -14.74 -16.09 -1.12
N ASP A 72 -14.37 -15.20 -2.05
CA ASP A 72 -13.42 -15.51 -3.11
C ASP A 72 -12.71 -14.24 -3.61
N SER A 73 -11.59 -14.43 -4.30
CA SER A 73 -10.88 -13.34 -4.98
C SER A 73 -10.12 -13.86 -6.20
N TYR A 74 -10.18 -13.10 -7.29
CA TYR A 74 -9.49 -13.44 -8.53
C TYR A 74 -8.94 -12.19 -9.22
N VAL A 75 -8.14 -12.41 -10.25
CA VAL A 75 -7.49 -11.32 -10.99
C VAL A 75 -8.00 -11.31 -12.42
N ILE A 76 -8.33 -10.13 -12.93
CA ILE A 76 -8.70 -9.90 -14.33
C ILE A 76 -7.68 -9.02 -15.04
N ASN A 77 -7.54 -9.21 -16.35
CA ASN A 77 -6.76 -8.28 -17.19
C ASN A 77 -7.60 -7.09 -17.67
N ALA A 78 -6.97 -6.16 -18.38
CA ALA A 78 -7.64 -4.98 -18.97
C ALA A 78 -8.79 -5.31 -19.95
N LYS A 79 -8.93 -6.56 -20.40
CA LYS A 79 -10.03 -7.04 -21.27
C LYS A 79 -11.17 -7.69 -20.47
N GLY A 80 -11.10 -7.68 -19.14
CA GLY A 80 -12.09 -8.29 -18.25
C GLY A 80 -12.04 -9.82 -18.20
N LYS A 81 -10.95 -10.44 -18.69
CA LYS A 81 -10.78 -11.89 -18.62
C LYS A 81 -10.07 -12.27 -17.33
N VAL A 82 -10.58 -13.29 -16.65
CA VAL A 82 -9.90 -13.92 -15.51
C VAL A 82 -8.57 -14.50 -15.99
N ILE A 83 -7.51 -14.23 -15.25
CA ILE A 83 -6.16 -14.73 -15.50
C ILE A 83 -5.61 -15.40 -14.25
N GLU A 84 -4.73 -16.37 -14.45
CA GLU A 84 -3.85 -16.82 -13.37
C GLU A 84 -2.80 -15.74 -13.12
N SER A 85 -2.62 -15.38 -11.85
CA SER A 85 -1.67 -14.37 -11.40
C SER A 85 -0.74 -15.01 -10.38
N ASP A 86 0.56 -14.78 -10.54
CA ASP A 86 1.58 -15.19 -9.56
C ASP A 86 1.41 -14.47 -8.21
N ILE A 87 0.70 -13.34 -8.21
CA ILE A 87 0.43 -12.51 -7.04
C ILE A 87 -1.04 -12.71 -6.64
N PRO A 88 -1.34 -13.05 -5.37
CA PRO A 88 -2.70 -13.11 -4.87
C PRO A 88 -3.45 -11.79 -5.09
N ALA A 89 -4.76 -11.84 -5.38
CA ALA A 89 -5.56 -10.65 -5.62
C ALA A 89 -5.47 -9.62 -4.47
N PHE A 90 -5.40 -10.10 -3.23
CA PHE A 90 -5.21 -9.25 -2.05
C PHE A 90 -3.86 -8.51 -2.01
N ASP A 91 -2.81 -9.06 -2.61
CA ASP A 91 -1.46 -8.47 -2.55
C ASP A 91 -1.16 -7.54 -3.74
N ILE A 92 -2.07 -7.45 -4.72
CA ILE A 92 -1.96 -6.49 -5.82
C ILE A 92 -2.16 -5.07 -5.30
N ASP A 93 -1.11 -4.25 -5.45
CA ASP A 93 -1.12 -2.82 -5.14
C ASP A 93 -1.43 -2.00 -6.39
N LYS A 94 -2.73 -1.68 -6.59
CA LYS A 94 -3.18 -0.85 -7.70
C LYS A 94 -2.61 0.56 -7.71
N LYS A 95 -2.26 1.12 -6.54
CA LYS A 95 -1.64 2.44 -6.47
C LYS A 95 -0.21 2.38 -7.00
N LYS A 96 0.55 1.33 -6.66
CA LYS A 96 1.90 1.11 -7.17
C LYS A 96 1.86 0.86 -8.68
N GLU A 97 0.99 -0.03 -9.14
CA GLU A 97 0.83 -0.32 -10.57
C GLU A 97 0.40 0.92 -11.37
N TYR A 98 -0.52 1.73 -10.83
CA TYR A 98 -0.95 2.97 -11.49
C TYR A 98 0.18 3.99 -11.63
N LYS A 99 1.06 4.09 -10.63
CA LYS A 99 2.24 4.97 -10.66
C LYS A 99 3.33 4.47 -11.59
N ASP A 100 3.40 3.17 -11.80
CA ASP A 100 4.43 2.57 -12.64
C ASP A 100 4.16 2.89 -14.11
N LYS A 101 5.07 3.67 -14.70
CA LYS A 101 4.98 4.11 -16.10
C LYS A 101 5.51 3.06 -17.07
N THR A 102 6.15 2.00 -16.59
CA THR A 102 6.66 0.93 -17.46
C THR A 102 5.59 -0.09 -17.80
N ILE A 103 4.47 -0.12 -17.07
CA ILE A 103 3.35 -1.02 -17.31
C ILE A 103 2.36 -0.34 -18.25
N ALA A 104 2.23 -0.87 -19.47
CA ALA A 104 1.24 -0.39 -20.43
C ALA A 104 -0.19 -0.62 -19.90
N VAL A 105 -1.15 0.19 -20.33
CA VAL A 105 -2.52 0.16 -19.77
C VAL A 105 -3.18 -1.20 -20.00
N GLU A 106 -2.89 -1.81 -21.13
CA GLU A 106 -3.34 -3.12 -21.59
C GLU A 106 -2.78 -4.29 -20.77
N ASP A 107 -1.61 -4.11 -20.15
CA ASP A 107 -0.92 -5.12 -19.34
C ASP A 107 -1.29 -5.04 -17.85
N ARG A 108 -2.16 -4.08 -17.49
CA ARG A 108 -2.63 -3.89 -16.12
C ARG A 108 -3.57 -5.00 -15.70
N ILE A 109 -3.44 -5.39 -14.43
CA ILE A 109 -4.22 -6.44 -13.79
C ILE A 109 -5.07 -5.85 -12.68
N PHE A 110 -6.24 -6.42 -12.42
CA PHE A 110 -7.21 -5.87 -11.49
C PHE A 110 -7.70 -6.96 -10.56
N PRO A 111 -7.51 -6.82 -9.24
CA PRO A 111 -8.09 -7.75 -8.30
C PRO A 111 -9.59 -7.50 -8.17
N VAL A 112 -10.35 -8.59 -8.12
CA VAL A 112 -11.78 -8.61 -7.87
C VAL A 112 -12.00 -9.46 -6.61
N PHE A 113 -12.76 -8.94 -5.67
CA PHE A 113 -13.17 -9.64 -4.46
C PHE A 113 -14.65 -9.91 -4.52
N ILE A 114 -15.05 -11.14 -4.18
CA ILE A 114 -16.45 -11.54 -4.10
C ILE A 114 -16.84 -11.51 -2.63
N ALA A 115 -17.87 -10.74 -2.31
CA ALA A 115 -18.48 -10.75 -0.99
C ALA A 115 -19.84 -11.43 -1.05
N ASP A 116 -20.16 -12.25 -0.06
CA ASP A 116 -21.53 -12.71 0.19
C ASP A 116 -22.11 -11.93 1.35
N ARG A 117 -23.25 -11.28 1.11
CA ARG A 117 -23.99 -10.58 2.15
C ARG A 117 -25.47 -10.88 1.98
N ASP A 118 -26.06 -11.45 3.03
CA ASP A 118 -27.49 -11.78 3.06
C ASP A 118 -27.94 -12.69 1.89
N GLY A 119 -27.03 -13.53 1.38
CA GLY A 119 -27.27 -14.41 0.24
C GLY A 119 -27.18 -13.73 -1.14
N GLU A 120 -26.77 -12.47 -1.19
CA GLU A 120 -26.45 -11.74 -2.42
C GLU A 120 -24.94 -11.63 -2.61
N SER A 121 -24.49 -11.88 -3.85
CA SER A 121 -23.07 -11.76 -4.21
C SER A 121 -22.75 -10.34 -4.70
N TYR A 122 -21.75 -9.73 -4.09
CA TYR A 122 -21.22 -8.41 -4.45
C TYR A 122 -19.81 -8.56 -5.03
N TYR A 123 -19.51 -7.81 -6.09
CA TYR A 123 -18.20 -7.81 -6.73
C TYR A 123 -17.51 -6.47 -6.45
N ILE A 124 -16.38 -6.53 -5.77
CA ILE A 124 -15.62 -5.37 -5.32
C ILE A 124 -14.35 -5.27 -6.16
N MET A 125 -14.12 -4.10 -6.75
CA MET A 125 -12.93 -3.80 -7.55
C MET A 125 -12.17 -2.65 -6.91
N THR A 126 -10.85 -2.78 -6.83
CA THR A 126 -9.99 -1.69 -6.35
C THR A 126 -9.66 -0.74 -7.50
N MET A 127 -9.75 0.56 -7.24
CA MET A 127 -9.50 1.62 -8.19
C MET A 127 -8.32 2.48 -7.74
N ALA A 128 -7.60 3.04 -8.71
CA ALA A 128 -6.54 4.01 -8.47
C ALA A 128 -6.60 5.11 -9.53
N GLY A 129 -6.29 6.35 -9.12
CA GLY A 129 -6.34 7.52 -10.00
C GLY A 129 -5.49 8.67 -9.49
N ALA A 130 -5.60 9.82 -10.16
CA ALA A 130 -4.92 11.06 -9.78
C ALA A 130 -5.88 11.99 -9.02
N GLY A 131 -5.47 12.45 -7.84
CA GLY A 131 -6.10 13.55 -7.11
C GLY A 131 -5.27 14.84 -7.19
N LEU A 132 -5.73 15.87 -6.47
CA LEU A 132 -5.12 17.21 -6.51
C LEU A 132 -3.66 17.24 -6.03
N TRP A 133 -3.36 16.49 -4.97
CA TRP A 133 -2.06 16.50 -4.30
C TRP A 133 -1.28 15.18 -4.42
N GLY A 134 -1.82 14.23 -5.19
CA GLY A 134 -1.24 12.91 -5.32
C GLY A 134 -2.27 11.86 -5.72
N PRO A 135 -1.85 10.59 -5.83
CA PRO A 135 -2.75 9.51 -6.22
C PRO A 135 -3.81 9.25 -5.16
N ILE A 136 -5.00 8.92 -5.64
CA ILE A 136 -6.15 8.45 -4.86
C ILE A 136 -6.38 6.98 -5.15
N TRP A 137 -6.90 6.25 -4.18
CA TRP A 137 -7.25 4.84 -4.31
C TRP A 137 -8.45 4.54 -3.41
N GLY A 138 -9.23 3.52 -3.80
CA GLY A 138 -10.44 3.08 -3.12
C GLY A 138 -10.83 1.69 -3.56
#